data_AF-A0A6P2ERH7-F1
#
_entry.id   AF-A0A6P2ERH7-F1
#
_cell.length_a   1.000
_cell.length_b   1.000
_cell.length_c   1.000
_cell.angle_alpha   90.00
_cell.angle_beta   90.00
_cell.angle_gamma   90.00
#
_symmetry.space_group_name_H-M   'P 1'
#
loop_
_entity.id
_entity.type
_entity.pdbx_description
1 polymer ?
#
loop_
_entity_poly.entity_id
_entity_poly.type
_entity_poly.pdbx_seq_one_letter_code
_entity_poly.pdbx_strand_id
1 'polypeptide(L)'
;MTTALNLTHHELVDLTLMRDQGRYAEAYEYMRGIVDGARSSEIDATRSTELGNLSTWLDRAASINANDGSFASEFVRGATSGIRERLTGEPISDDEFQRVSDGLARKVLEDVIRDRGIPSAKEILAKDVDSAVQDTGAGGFGLPNWGWAGTWGDWIWSPIGLGEDYVSIDGKSVRDYAENWGKSLGSQGDGFSRWLRTRLNDAQDLGGDPFTGMPWPGVDRQVDQYFDNARAWRQPVDPLMLDLDGDGLELKRADGSILFDHNADTIRTGTGWIDADDGILVRDLNVYGTIDSVRELFGIDTFKSDGKNALNGFDALADLDSNADGQLNAADLALGSLQVWRDLDQHGIADASELFSLDALGISRIGVVGSTTNATGGNRFIKGRA
;
A
#
# COMPACT_ATOMS: atom_id res chain seq x y z
N MET A 1 -16.83 -28.13 -2.81
CA MET A 1 -15.86 -27.29 -2.11
C MET A 1 -14.53 -28.02 -2.19
N THR A 2 -13.47 -27.33 -2.56
CA THR A 2 -12.16 -27.93 -2.78
C THR A 2 -11.36 -27.65 -1.52
N THR A 3 -11.44 -28.55 -0.55
CA THR A 3 -10.76 -28.41 0.74
C THR A 3 -9.28 -28.13 0.54
N ALA A 4 -8.75 -27.06 1.16
CA ALA A 4 -7.32 -26.81 1.15
C ALA A 4 -6.59 -27.85 2.02
N LEU A 5 -7.04 -28.09 3.25
CA LEU A 5 -6.43 -29.09 4.12
C LEU A 5 -7.49 -29.96 4.77
N ASN A 6 -7.35 -31.28 4.65
CA ASN A 6 -8.19 -32.22 5.39
C ASN A 6 -7.74 -32.28 6.85
N LEU A 7 -8.71 -32.33 7.75
CA LEU A 7 -8.46 -32.41 9.19
C LEU A 7 -8.54 -33.85 9.70
N THR A 8 -7.65 -34.17 10.63
CA THR A 8 -7.67 -35.40 11.41
C THR A 8 -8.84 -35.42 12.39
N HIS A 9 -9.13 -36.60 12.95
CA HIS A 9 -10.18 -36.71 13.95
C HIS A 9 -9.90 -35.88 15.21
N HIS A 10 -8.64 -35.80 15.64
CA HIS A 10 -8.26 -35.03 16.84
C HIS A 10 -8.45 -33.53 16.62
N GLU A 11 -8.01 -32.99 15.48
CA GLU A 11 -8.16 -31.56 15.16
C GLU A 11 -9.65 -31.16 15.08
N LEU A 12 -10.52 -32.04 14.56
CA LEU A 12 -11.96 -31.79 14.54
C LEU A 12 -12.57 -31.75 15.95
N VAL A 13 -12.07 -32.59 16.87
CA VAL A 13 -12.52 -32.59 18.27
C VAL A 13 -12.08 -31.30 18.97
N ASP A 14 -10.83 -30.88 18.79
CA ASP A 14 -10.31 -29.64 19.38
C ASP A 14 -11.10 -28.42 18.88
N LEU A 15 -11.33 -28.31 17.57
CA LEU A 15 -12.12 -27.22 16.98
C LEU A 15 -13.59 -27.23 17.45
N THR A 16 -14.18 -28.41 17.63
CA THR A 16 -15.54 -28.55 18.19
C THR A 16 -15.59 -28.00 19.61
N LEU A 17 -14.61 -28.35 20.44
CA LEU A 17 -14.52 -27.86 21.82
C LEU A 17 -14.36 -26.35 21.88
N MET A 18 -13.46 -25.78 21.06
CA MET A 18 -13.23 -24.33 21.02
C MET A 18 -14.49 -23.58 20.55
N ARG A 19 -15.17 -24.07 19.52
CA ARG A 19 -16.44 -23.51 19.05
C ARG A 19 -17.49 -23.51 20.16
N ASP A 20 -17.70 -24.66 20.82
CA ASP A 20 -18.75 -24.82 21.83
C ASP A 20 -18.47 -23.98 23.10
N GLN A 21 -17.19 -23.65 23.35
CA GLN A 21 -16.75 -22.75 24.42
C GLN A 21 -16.72 -21.27 24.00
N GLY A 22 -17.00 -20.93 22.75
CA GLY A 22 -16.89 -19.57 22.22
C GLY A 22 -15.44 -19.05 22.12
N ARG A 23 -14.45 -19.94 22.11
CA ARG A 23 -13.01 -19.62 22.00
C ARG A 23 -12.61 -19.46 20.54
N TYR A 24 -13.26 -18.53 19.85
CA TYR A 24 -13.17 -18.37 18.40
C TYR A 24 -11.80 -17.89 17.92
N ALA A 25 -11.20 -16.89 18.56
CA ALA A 25 -9.84 -16.44 18.25
C ALA A 25 -8.81 -17.57 18.40
N GLU A 26 -8.93 -18.38 19.46
CA GLU A 26 -8.05 -19.54 19.67
C GLU A 26 -8.25 -20.62 18.60
N ALA A 27 -9.48 -20.81 18.12
CA ALA A 27 -9.77 -21.73 17.03
C ALA A 27 -9.15 -21.29 15.70
N TYR A 28 -9.14 -19.97 15.42
CA TYR A 28 -8.44 -19.41 14.26
C TYR A 28 -6.92 -19.64 14.34
N GLU A 29 -6.30 -19.36 15.49
CA GLU A 29 -4.86 -19.62 15.69
C GLU A 29 -4.53 -21.11 15.62
N TYR A 30 -5.41 -21.98 16.11
CA TYR A 30 -5.23 -23.43 15.99
C TYR A 30 -5.26 -23.89 14.53
N MET A 31 -6.23 -23.42 13.74
CA MET A 31 -6.29 -23.70 12.30
C MET A 31 -5.06 -23.15 11.57
N ARG A 32 -4.57 -21.97 11.95
CA ARG A 32 -3.36 -21.37 11.39
C ARG A 32 -2.14 -22.26 11.64
N GLY A 33 -1.98 -22.79 12.86
CA GLY A 33 -0.89 -23.72 13.17
C GLY A 33 -0.88 -24.97 12.29
N ILE A 34 -2.06 -25.51 11.95
CA ILE A 34 -2.20 -26.63 11.01
C ILE A 34 -1.75 -26.21 9.60
N VAL A 35 -2.17 -25.03 9.15
CA VAL A 35 -1.82 -24.47 7.83
C VAL A 35 -0.32 -24.23 7.71
N ASP A 36 0.31 -23.62 8.72
CA ASP A 36 1.76 -23.37 8.75
C ASP A 36 2.55 -24.67 8.78
N GLY A 37 2.06 -25.68 9.53
CA GLY A 37 2.61 -27.03 9.52
C GLY A 37 2.60 -27.64 8.12
N ALA A 38 1.46 -27.60 7.42
CA ALA A 38 1.34 -28.10 6.05
C ALA A 38 2.25 -27.33 5.08
N ARG A 39 2.28 -25.99 5.18
CA ARG A 39 3.11 -25.11 4.33
C ARG A 39 4.60 -25.40 4.48
N SER A 40 5.07 -25.68 5.70
CA SER A 40 6.48 -25.97 5.96
C SER A 40 7.01 -27.22 5.25
N SER A 41 6.10 -28.13 4.89
CA SER A 41 6.40 -29.37 4.17
C SER A 41 6.03 -29.31 2.69
N GLU A 42 5.51 -28.18 2.22
CA GLU A 42 5.04 -28.00 0.84
C GLU A 42 6.18 -27.65 -0.10
N ILE A 43 6.25 -28.35 -1.24
CA ILE A 43 7.33 -28.20 -2.24
C ILE A 43 6.79 -27.47 -3.48
N ASP A 44 5.48 -27.56 -3.73
CA ASP A 44 4.85 -26.81 -4.81
C ASP A 44 4.74 -25.32 -4.43
N ALA A 45 5.38 -24.45 -5.21
CA ALA A 45 5.46 -23.03 -4.92
C ALA A 45 4.10 -22.34 -4.94
N THR A 46 3.22 -22.72 -5.86
CA THR A 46 1.85 -22.17 -5.93
C THR A 46 1.07 -22.56 -4.70
N ARG A 47 1.16 -23.83 -4.29
CA ARG A 47 0.47 -24.34 -3.11
C ARG A 47 1.01 -23.73 -1.81
N SER A 48 2.32 -23.53 -1.73
CA SER A 48 2.95 -22.86 -0.59
C SER A 48 2.47 -21.41 -0.43
N THR A 49 2.29 -20.70 -1.54
CA THR A 49 1.69 -19.35 -1.56
C THR A 49 0.22 -19.37 -1.11
N GLU A 50 -0.59 -20.31 -1.61
CA GLU A 50 -2.00 -20.45 -1.19
C GLU A 50 -2.14 -20.69 0.31
N LEU A 51 -1.29 -21.56 0.89
CA LEU A 51 -1.26 -21.83 2.32
C LEU A 51 -0.74 -20.61 3.11
N GLY A 52 0.20 -19.85 2.56
CA GLY A 52 0.66 -18.59 3.13
C GLY A 52 -0.47 -17.57 3.26
N ASN A 53 -1.26 -17.40 2.19
CA ASN A 53 -2.40 -16.49 2.18
C ASN A 53 -3.48 -16.93 3.19
N LEU A 54 -3.72 -18.24 3.31
CA LEU A 54 -4.65 -18.79 4.30
C LEU A 54 -4.16 -18.56 5.74
N SER A 55 -2.87 -18.74 6.00
CA SER A 55 -2.26 -18.46 7.31
C SER A 55 -2.41 -16.99 7.70
N THR A 56 -2.14 -16.07 6.77
CA THR A 56 -2.34 -14.63 7.00
C THR A 56 -3.80 -14.30 7.26
N TRP A 57 -4.74 -14.87 6.51
CA TRP A 57 -6.17 -14.63 6.75
C TRP A 57 -6.58 -15.07 8.16
N LEU A 58 -6.15 -16.27 8.60
CA LEU A 58 -6.47 -16.82 9.92
C LEU A 58 -5.90 -15.98 11.07
N ASP A 59 -4.66 -15.47 10.93
CA ASP A 59 -4.05 -14.52 11.88
C ASP A 59 -4.90 -13.26 12.05
N ARG A 60 -5.34 -12.65 10.94
CA ARG A 60 -6.18 -11.44 11.00
C ARG A 60 -7.54 -11.72 11.61
N ALA A 61 -8.18 -12.83 11.22
CA ALA A 61 -9.46 -13.24 11.77
C ALA A 61 -9.38 -13.47 13.29
N ALA A 62 -8.30 -14.09 13.78
CA ALA A 62 -8.03 -14.26 15.19
C ALA A 62 -7.94 -12.92 15.93
N SER A 63 -7.10 -12.00 15.44
CA SER A 63 -6.93 -10.66 16.03
C SER A 63 -8.22 -9.83 16.07
N ILE A 64 -8.98 -9.83 14.97
CA ILE A 64 -10.26 -9.10 14.88
C ILE A 64 -11.27 -9.68 15.87
N ASN A 65 -11.37 -11.01 15.93
CA ASN A 65 -12.29 -11.67 16.85
C ASN A 65 -11.88 -11.48 18.32
N ALA A 66 -10.59 -11.53 18.64
CA ALA A 66 -10.06 -11.32 19.98
C ALA A 66 -10.24 -9.89 20.51
N ASN A 67 -10.49 -8.91 19.63
CA ASN A 67 -10.42 -7.49 19.97
C ASN A 67 -9.09 -7.12 20.64
N ASP A 68 -7.98 -7.64 20.10
CA ASP A 68 -6.66 -7.60 20.73
C ASP A 68 -5.95 -6.23 20.64
N GLY A 69 -6.63 -5.22 20.12
CA GLY A 69 -6.05 -3.90 19.88
C GLY A 69 -4.98 -3.88 18.78
N SER A 70 -4.77 -4.96 18.03
CA SER A 70 -3.87 -4.97 16.87
C SER A 70 -4.33 -3.98 15.79
N PHE A 71 -3.44 -3.65 14.86
CA PHE A 71 -3.81 -2.80 13.72
C PHE A 71 -5.02 -3.35 12.97
N ALA A 72 -5.01 -4.64 12.63
CA ALA A 72 -6.12 -5.27 11.90
C ALA A 72 -7.44 -5.19 12.68
N SER A 73 -7.39 -5.46 14.00
CA SER A 73 -8.59 -5.42 14.85
C SER A 73 -9.19 -4.02 14.92
N GLU A 74 -8.37 -3.02 15.24
CA GLU A 74 -8.83 -1.62 15.38
C GLU A 74 -9.24 -1.01 14.04
N PHE A 75 -8.48 -1.29 12.97
CA PHE A 75 -8.77 -0.79 11.64
C PHE A 75 -10.13 -1.30 11.15
N VAL A 76 -10.36 -2.62 11.20
CA VAL A 76 -11.60 -3.23 10.71
C VAL A 76 -12.79 -2.75 11.54
N ARG A 77 -12.67 -2.65 12.87
CA ARG A 77 -13.74 -2.11 13.73
C ARG A 77 -14.07 -0.66 13.42
N GLY A 78 -13.05 0.19 13.29
CA GLY A 78 -13.25 1.61 13.01
C GLY A 78 -13.81 1.86 11.61
N ALA A 79 -13.31 1.14 10.60
CA ALA A 79 -13.82 1.26 9.24
C ALA A 79 -15.28 0.78 9.12
N THR A 80 -15.60 -0.36 9.74
CA THR A 80 -16.99 -0.88 9.75
C THR A 80 -17.94 0.05 10.52
N SER A 81 -17.47 0.68 11.59
CA SER A 81 -18.26 1.66 12.32
C SER A 81 -18.49 2.94 11.51
N GLY A 82 -17.45 3.48 10.89
CA GLY A 82 -17.52 4.71 10.08
C GLY A 82 -18.35 4.57 8.81
N ILE A 83 -18.33 3.41 8.16
CA ILE A 83 -19.18 3.18 6.98
C ILE A 83 -20.66 3.05 7.36
N ARG A 84 -20.98 2.39 8.48
CA ARG A 84 -22.36 2.34 9.00
C ARG A 84 -22.87 3.74 9.33
N GLU A 85 -22.06 4.55 10.00
CA GLU A 85 -22.41 5.92 10.34
C GLU A 85 -22.71 6.74 9.08
N ARG A 86 -21.89 6.62 8.03
CA ARG A 86 -22.12 7.32 6.76
C ARG A 86 -23.36 6.84 5.99
N LEU A 87 -23.78 5.59 6.18
CA LEU A 87 -24.93 5.02 5.48
C LEU A 87 -26.25 5.23 6.23
N THR A 88 -26.22 5.23 7.56
CA THR A 88 -27.42 5.17 8.41
C THR A 88 -27.52 6.30 9.42
N GLY A 89 -26.45 7.06 9.63
CA GLY A 89 -26.35 8.09 10.67
C GLY A 89 -25.98 7.54 12.06
N GLU A 90 -25.85 6.22 12.22
CA GLU A 90 -25.51 5.58 13.49
C GLU A 90 -24.28 4.66 13.31
N PRO A 91 -23.20 4.82 14.10
CA PRO A 91 -22.04 3.94 14.05
C PRO A 91 -22.34 2.55 14.65
N ILE A 92 -21.60 1.52 14.22
CA ILE A 92 -21.62 0.20 14.90
C ILE A 92 -20.88 0.32 16.24
N SER A 93 -21.53 -0.16 17.30
CA SER A 93 -20.92 -0.30 18.63
C SER A 93 -19.98 -1.50 18.73
N ASP A 94 -19.01 -1.48 19.66
CA ASP A 94 -18.07 -2.59 19.83
C ASP A 94 -18.75 -3.89 20.27
N ASP A 95 -19.80 -3.80 21.09
CA ASP A 95 -20.60 -4.95 21.50
C ASP A 95 -21.35 -5.56 20.31
N GLU A 96 -21.89 -4.72 19.43
CA GLU A 96 -22.53 -5.18 18.19
C GLU A 96 -21.50 -5.82 17.26
N PHE A 97 -20.35 -5.17 17.06
CA PHE A 97 -19.27 -5.73 16.27
C PHE A 97 -18.81 -7.08 16.80
N GLN A 98 -18.64 -7.21 18.11
CA GLN A 98 -18.22 -8.46 18.72
C GLN A 98 -19.24 -9.57 18.51
N ARG A 99 -20.54 -9.30 18.71
CA ARG A 99 -21.60 -10.29 18.45
C ARG A 99 -21.58 -10.80 17.01
N VAL A 100 -21.40 -9.90 16.04
CA VAL A 100 -21.33 -10.28 14.63
C VAL A 100 -20.06 -11.08 14.34
N SER A 101 -18.91 -10.62 14.82
CA SER A 101 -17.61 -11.29 14.69
C SER A 101 -17.64 -12.74 15.24
N ASP A 102 -18.23 -12.94 16.42
CA ASP A 102 -18.40 -14.26 17.03
C ASP A 102 -19.37 -15.13 16.23
N GLY A 103 -20.44 -14.54 15.69
CA GLY A 103 -21.40 -15.22 14.83
C GLY A 103 -20.76 -15.73 13.53
N LEU A 104 -19.87 -14.94 12.93
CA LEU A 104 -19.10 -15.31 11.74
C LEU A 104 -18.11 -16.43 12.05
N ALA A 105 -17.32 -16.28 13.12
CA ALA A 105 -16.36 -17.30 13.51
C ALA A 105 -17.01 -18.65 13.82
N ARG A 106 -18.18 -18.64 14.48
CA ARG A 106 -18.98 -19.86 14.68
C ARG A 106 -19.37 -20.51 13.36
N LYS A 107 -19.85 -19.75 12.36
CA LYS A 107 -20.21 -20.28 11.03
C LYS A 107 -18.99 -20.87 10.31
N VAL A 108 -17.84 -20.20 10.36
CA VAL A 108 -16.59 -20.71 9.77
C VAL A 108 -16.22 -22.05 10.41
N LEU A 109 -16.26 -22.15 11.74
CA LEU A 109 -15.97 -23.41 12.44
C LEU A 109 -17.00 -24.50 12.14
N GLU A 110 -18.29 -24.17 12.06
CA GLU A 110 -19.34 -25.12 11.65
C GLU A 110 -19.06 -25.71 10.25
N ASP A 111 -18.67 -24.87 9.29
CA ASP A 111 -18.31 -25.28 7.95
C ASP A 111 -17.04 -26.17 7.95
N VAL A 112 -15.98 -25.75 8.63
CA VAL A 112 -14.72 -26.52 8.74
C VAL A 112 -14.95 -27.88 9.37
N ILE A 113 -15.75 -27.96 10.43
CA ILE A 113 -16.06 -29.21 11.14
C ILE A 113 -16.93 -30.12 10.26
N ARG A 114 -17.98 -29.57 9.63
CA ARG A 114 -18.88 -30.31 8.74
C ARG A 114 -18.14 -30.89 7.54
N ASP A 115 -17.33 -30.06 6.90
CA ASP A 115 -16.62 -30.41 5.66
C ASP A 115 -15.30 -31.15 5.94
N ARG A 116 -14.97 -31.32 7.23
CA ARG A 116 -13.80 -32.04 7.75
C ARG A 116 -12.47 -31.48 7.22
N GLY A 117 -12.41 -30.18 7.04
CA GLY A 117 -11.26 -29.55 6.41
C GLY A 117 -11.32 -28.03 6.38
N ILE A 118 -10.14 -27.42 6.30
CA ILE A 118 -9.97 -25.97 6.17
C ILE A 118 -10.08 -25.62 4.68
N PRO A 119 -11.02 -24.74 4.26
CA PRO A 119 -11.11 -24.29 2.87
C PRO A 119 -9.93 -23.37 2.52
N SER A 120 -9.77 -23.06 1.24
CA SER A 120 -8.79 -22.05 0.80
C SER A 120 -9.16 -20.65 1.31
N ALA A 121 -8.17 -19.74 1.40
CA ALA A 121 -8.42 -18.35 1.80
C ALA A 121 -9.50 -17.67 0.94
N LYS A 122 -9.47 -17.93 -0.36
CA LYS A 122 -10.45 -17.43 -1.35
C LYS A 122 -11.86 -17.95 -1.10
N GLU A 123 -12.02 -19.23 -0.77
CA GLU A 123 -13.33 -19.81 -0.46
C GLU A 123 -13.89 -19.35 0.88
N ILE A 124 -13.03 -19.18 1.89
CA ILE A 124 -13.42 -18.61 3.19
C ILE A 124 -13.88 -17.17 2.98
N LEU A 125 -13.09 -16.34 2.29
CA LEU A 125 -13.41 -14.94 2.02
C LEU A 125 -14.74 -14.80 1.27
N ALA A 126 -14.95 -15.57 0.21
CA ALA A 126 -16.20 -15.53 -0.57
C ALA A 126 -17.44 -15.84 0.29
N LYS A 127 -17.35 -16.78 1.23
CA LYS A 127 -18.45 -17.13 2.15
C LYS A 127 -18.62 -16.15 3.30
N ASP A 128 -17.50 -15.61 3.80
CA ASP A 128 -17.46 -14.71 4.96
C ASP A 128 -18.00 -13.32 4.59
N VAL A 129 -17.66 -12.81 3.41
CA VAL A 129 -18.19 -11.55 2.86
C VAL A 129 -19.71 -11.59 2.72
N ASP A 130 -20.27 -12.63 2.11
CA ASP A 130 -21.73 -12.75 1.97
C ASP A 130 -22.43 -12.88 3.34
N SER A 131 -21.79 -13.52 4.32
CA SER A 131 -22.36 -13.74 5.66
C SER A 131 -22.24 -12.53 6.60
N ALA A 132 -21.18 -11.72 6.46
CA ALA A 132 -20.94 -10.52 7.23
C ALA A 132 -21.82 -9.36 6.79
N VAL A 133 -22.21 -9.36 5.51
CA VAL A 133 -22.94 -8.28 4.86
C VAL A 133 -24.44 -8.56 4.83
N GLN A 134 -24.87 -9.77 4.47
CA GLN A 134 -26.29 -10.12 4.38
C GLN A 134 -26.86 -10.53 5.75
N ASP A 135 -28.08 -10.09 6.05
CA ASP A 135 -28.82 -10.45 7.27
C ASP A 135 -29.22 -11.93 7.26
N THR A 136 -28.25 -12.79 7.58
CA THR A 136 -28.36 -14.25 7.49
C THR A 136 -28.36 -14.86 8.89
N GLY A 137 -29.41 -14.63 9.68
CA GLY A 137 -29.73 -15.36 10.93
C GLY A 137 -28.73 -15.27 12.09
N ALA A 138 -27.48 -14.86 11.83
CA ALA A 138 -26.45 -14.45 12.79
C ALA A 138 -26.33 -12.91 12.84
N GLY A 139 -27.19 -12.19 12.11
CA GLY A 139 -27.30 -10.73 12.16
C GLY A 139 -26.05 -10.01 11.66
N GLY A 140 -25.64 -10.24 10.40
CA GLY A 140 -24.55 -9.48 9.77
C GLY A 140 -24.74 -7.96 9.90
N PHE A 141 -23.73 -7.17 9.54
CA PHE A 141 -23.72 -5.72 9.77
C PHE A 141 -24.82 -4.94 9.04
N GLY A 142 -25.58 -5.59 8.15
CA GLY A 142 -26.61 -4.96 7.34
C GLY A 142 -26.04 -3.85 6.45
N LEU A 143 -24.79 -4.04 6.01
CA LEU A 143 -24.07 -3.14 5.11
C LEU A 143 -24.27 -3.61 3.67
N PRO A 144 -23.92 -2.81 2.65
CA PRO A 144 -23.73 -3.32 1.29
C PRO A 144 -22.40 -4.10 1.17
N ASN A 145 -22.24 -4.96 0.16
CA ASN A 145 -21.07 -5.84 0.01
C ASN A 145 -19.73 -5.07 0.00
N TRP A 146 -19.69 -3.89 -0.62
CA TRP A 146 -18.52 -3.01 -0.64
C TRP A 146 -18.26 -2.27 0.69
N GLY A 147 -19.26 -2.26 1.59
CA GLY A 147 -19.19 -1.55 2.87
C GLY A 147 -18.52 -2.35 3.98
N TRP A 148 -18.23 -3.64 3.79
CA TRP A 148 -17.55 -4.42 4.82
C TRP A 148 -16.03 -4.19 4.77
N ALA A 149 -15.38 -3.98 5.93
CA ALA A 149 -13.94 -3.71 5.99
C ALA A 149 -13.06 -4.93 5.64
N GLY A 150 -13.54 -6.16 5.88
CA GLY A 150 -12.81 -7.40 5.56
C GLY A 150 -12.78 -7.75 4.07
N THR A 151 -13.72 -7.21 3.28
CA THR A 151 -13.70 -7.24 1.80
C THR A 151 -12.54 -6.44 1.20
N TRP A 152 -11.89 -5.59 1.99
CA TRP A 152 -10.76 -4.76 1.58
C TRP A 152 -9.41 -5.35 2.00
N GLY A 153 -9.36 -6.63 2.40
CA GLY A 153 -8.12 -7.39 2.54
C GLY A 153 -7.24 -7.38 1.28
N ASP A 154 -7.77 -6.84 0.18
CA ASP A 154 -7.14 -6.70 -1.14
C ASP A 154 -6.46 -5.32 -1.33
N TRP A 155 -6.90 -4.27 -0.61
CA TRP A 155 -6.38 -2.89 -0.72
C TRP A 155 -5.41 -2.52 0.40
N ILE A 156 -5.29 -3.41 1.38
CA ILE A 156 -4.36 -3.26 2.47
C ILE A 156 -3.01 -3.85 2.02
N TRP A 157 -2.00 -2.99 1.95
CA TRP A 157 -0.65 -3.22 1.43
C TRP A 157 -0.01 -4.42 2.13
N SER A 158 0.68 -5.28 1.40
CA SER A 158 1.56 -6.31 1.99
C SER A 158 2.56 -5.63 2.94
N PRO A 159 2.73 -6.10 4.20
CA PRO A 159 2.35 -7.42 4.74
C PRO A 159 0.96 -7.49 5.43
N ILE A 160 0.04 -6.59 5.11
CA ILE A 160 -1.24 -6.44 5.81
C ILE A 160 -2.43 -7.03 5.00
N GLY A 161 -2.37 -7.15 3.66
CA GLY A 161 -3.42 -7.79 2.82
C GLY A 161 -2.97 -9.00 1.97
N LEU A 162 -3.92 -9.63 1.27
CA LEU A 162 -3.77 -10.94 0.58
C LEU A 162 -3.37 -10.87 -0.90
N GLY A 163 -3.29 -9.68 -1.50
CA GLY A 163 -2.64 -9.45 -2.80
C GLY A 163 -3.40 -9.89 -4.06
N GLU A 164 -4.72 -10.06 -4.01
CA GLU A 164 -5.58 -10.38 -5.18
C GLU A 164 -6.91 -9.60 -5.08
N ASP A 165 -7.54 -9.24 -6.20
CA ASP A 165 -8.75 -8.38 -6.27
C ASP A 165 -10.05 -9.21 -6.24
N TYR A 166 -10.86 -9.10 -5.18
CA TYR A 166 -12.06 -9.92 -4.99
C TYR A 166 -13.41 -9.20 -5.03
N VAL A 167 -13.52 -7.87 -4.91
CA VAL A 167 -14.83 -7.17 -4.99
C VAL A 167 -14.77 -5.78 -5.64
N SER A 168 -15.62 -5.58 -6.66
CA SER A 168 -15.88 -4.27 -7.28
C SER A 168 -16.85 -3.42 -6.46
N ILE A 169 -16.59 -2.11 -6.35
CA ILE A 169 -17.55 -1.15 -5.79
C ILE A 169 -18.73 -1.04 -6.74
N ASP A 170 -19.87 -1.59 -6.34
CA ASP A 170 -21.09 -1.49 -7.15
C ASP A 170 -21.72 -0.10 -7.04
N GLY A 171 -22.07 0.47 -8.20
CA GLY A 171 -22.87 1.69 -8.33
C GLY A 171 -23.91 1.51 -9.44
N LYS A 172 -25.17 1.85 -9.14
CA LYS A 172 -26.25 1.81 -10.15
C LYS A 172 -26.11 2.93 -11.20
N SER A 173 -25.24 3.91 -10.93
CA SER A 173 -24.85 5.01 -11.80
C SER A 173 -23.43 5.49 -11.44
N VAL A 174 -22.77 6.27 -12.31
CA VAL A 174 -21.42 6.86 -12.07
C VAL A 174 -21.41 7.75 -10.81
N ARG A 175 -22.52 8.43 -10.53
CA ARG A 175 -22.68 9.25 -9.33
C ARG A 175 -22.76 8.39 -8.08
N ASP A 176 -23.57 7.33 -8.10
CA ASP A 176 -23.67 6.40 -6.97
C ASP A 176 -22.33 5.70 -6.70
N TYR A 177 -21.58 5.37 -7.75
CA TYR A 177 -20.23 4.82 -7.65
C TYR A 177 -19.27 5.78 -6.93
N ALA A 178 -19.22 7.05 -7.36
CA ALA A 178 -18.37 8.07 -6.73
C ALA A 178 -18.77 8.36 -5.28
N GLU A 179 -20.07 8.37 -4.98
CA GLU A 179 -20.59 8.53 -3.61
C GLU A 179 -20.24 7.33 -2.72
N ASN A 180 -20.30 6.09 -3.24
CA ASN A 180 -19.90 4.88 -2.51
C ASN A 180 -18.38 4.83 -2.29
N TRP A 181 -17.59 5.25 -3.29
CA TRP A 181 -16.13 5.37 -3.19
C TRP A 181 -15.70 6.39 -2.14
N GLY A 182 -16.31 7.58 -2.13
CA GLY A 182 -16.03 8.61 -1.12
C GLY A 182 -16.38 8.17 0.31
N LYS A 183 -17.49 7.42 0.49
CA LYS A 183 -17.85 6.85 1.79
C LYS A 183 -16.84 5.78 2.25
N SER A 184 -16.36 4.95 1.32
CA SER A 184 -15.33 3.96 1.59
C SER A 184 -14.01 4.59 2.04
N LEU A 185 -13.51 5.62 1.33
CA LEU A 185 -12.29 6.35 1.72
C LEU A 185 -12.42 6.99 3.11
N GLY A 186 -13.55 7.62 3.39
CA GLY A 186 -13.82 8.18 4.72
C GLY A 186 -13.74 7.12 5.82
N SER A 187 -14.34 5.95 5.62
CA SER A 187 -14.30 4.88 6.62
C SER A 187 -12.89 4.34 6.88
N GLN A 188 -12.02 4.31 5.87
CA GLN A 188 -10.62 3.91 6.07
C GLN A 188 -9.87 4.88 6.98
N GLY A 189 -10.12 6.18 6.82
CA GLY A 189 -9.62 7.21 7.72
C GLY A 189 -10.07 6.99 9.16
N ASP A 190 -11.31 6.53 9.38
CA ASP A 190 -11.84 6.23 10.71
C ASP A 190 -11.18 4.99 11.33
N GLY A 191 -10.95 3.94 10.53
CA GLY A 191 -10.22 2.74 10.94
C GLY A 191 -8.80 3.07 11.40
N PHE A 192 -8.06 3.81 10.59
CA PHE A 192 -6.71 4.25 10.93
C PHE A 192 -6.69 5.17 12.16
N SER A 193 -7.62 6.14 12.21
CA SER A 193 -7.75 7.06 13.34
C SER A 193 -8.12 6.34 14.64
N ARG A 194 -8.95 5.30 14.58
CA ARG A 194 -9.29 4.47 15.73
C ARG A 194 -8.06 3.75 16.26
N TRP A 195 -7.31 3.06 15.41
CA TRP A 195 -6.06 2.42 15.81
C TRP A 195 -5.07 3.40 16.44
N LEU A 196 -4.88 4.57 15.82
CA LEU A 196 -4.00 5.61 16.33
C LEU A 196 -4.47 6.10 17.71
N ARG A 197 -5.77 6.33 17.89
CA ARG A 197 -6.34 6.72 19.20
C ARG A 197 -6.15 5.64 20.26
N THR A 198 -6.38 4.37 19.95
CA THR A 198 -6.15 3.26 20.89
C THR A 198 -4.69 3.24 21.34
N ARG A 199 -3.74 3.43 20.42
CA ARG A 199 -2.31 3.54 20.75
C ARG A 199 -1.94 4.78 21.57
N LEU A 200 -2.60 5.91 21.31
CA LEU A 200 -2.41 7.15 22.08
C LEU A 200 -3.07 7.08 23.48
N ASN A 201 -4.17 6.33 23.61
CA ASN A 201 -4.89 6.13 24.88
C ASN A 201 -4.20 5.10 25.77
N ASP A 202 -3.67 4.01 25.20
CA ASP A 202 -2.84 3.01 25.90
C ASP A 202 -1.50 3.60 26.36
N ALA A 203 -1.03 4.68 25.73
CA ALA A 203 0.18 5.41 26.11
C ALA A 203 0.04 6.20 27.42
N GLN A 204 -1.11 6.19 28.10
CA GLN A 204 -1.27 6.82 29.42
C GLN A 204 -0.60 6.04 30.57
N ASP A 205 -0.14 4.78 30.36
CA ASP A 205 0.45 3.95 31.43
C ASP A 205 1.92 3.50 31.20
N LEU A 206 2.60 4.01 30.17
CA LEU A 206 4.05 3.82 30.00
C LEU A 206 4.69 5.13 29.54
N GLY A 207 5.17 5.91 30.51
CA GLY A 207 5.77 7.22 30.28
C GLY A 207 7.01 7.19 29.37
N GLY A 208 6.86 7.81 28.19
CA GLY A 208 7.90 8.25 27.26
C GLY A 208 7.24 9.01 26.11
N ASP A 209 7.44 10.32 26.02
CA ASP A 209 6.52 11.26 25.36
C ASP A 209 6.96 11.69 23.94
N PRO A 210 6.10 11.54 22.91
CA PRO A 210 6.37 12.00 21.53
C PRO A 210 6.35 13.54 21.36
N PHE A 211 6.13 14.33 22.41
CA PHE A 211 6.16 15.79 22.39
C PHE A 211 7.37 16.42 23.13
N THR A 212 8.08 15.70 24.02
CA THR A 212 9.13 16.29 24.89
C THR A 212 10.53 15.67 24.83
N GLY A 213 10.73 14.48 24.25
CA GLY A 213 12.08 13.95 23.96
C GLY A 213 12.84 13.32 25.14
N MET A 214 12.20 12.46 25.94
CA MET A 214 12.89 11.58 26.91
C MET A 214 12.78 10.08 26.51
N PRO A 215 13.75 9.21 26.88
CA PRO A 215 13.89 7.87 26.28
C PRO A 215 12.98 6.81 26.91
N TRP A 216 12.56 5.83 26.09
CA TRP A 216 11.79 4.65 26.50
C TRP A 216 12.55 3.75 27.51
N PRO A 217 11.94 3.29 28.61
CA PRO A 217 12.63 2.44 29.58
C PRO A 217 12.98 1.05 29.02
N GLY A 218 14.27 0.70 28.99
CA GLY A 218 14.75 -0.64 28.63
C GLY A 218 15.22 -0.80 27.17
N VAL A 219 15.01 0.21 26.33
CA VAL A 219 15.62 0.28 24.99
C VAL A 219 16.90 1.08 25.10
N ASP A 220 18.01 0.53 24.59
CA ASP A 220 19.27 1.25 24.54
C ASP A 220 19.10 2.53 23.71
N ARG A 221 19.64 3.65 24.18
CA ARG A 221 19.46 4.97 23.55
C ARG A 221 19.94 4.99 22.09
N GLN A 222 20.93 4.18 21.74
CA GLN A 222 21.35 4.04 20.35
C GLN A 222 20.33 3.27 19.52
N VAL A 223 19.69 2.23 20.08
CA VAL A 223 18.64 1.47 19.38
C VAL A 223 17.43 2.35 19.12
N ASP A 224 17.05 3.18 20.09
CA ASP A 224 15.97 4.17 19.95
C ASP A 224 16.29 5.19 18.84
N GLN A 225 17.50 5.76 18.87
CA GLN A 225 17.98 6.66 17.82
C GLN A 225 18.06 5.99 16.45
N TYR A 226 18.52 4.75 16.36
CA TYR A 226 18.58 4.04 15.08
C TYR A 226 17.18 3.69 14.56
N PHE A 227 16.24 3.37 15.44
CA PHE A 227 14.86 3.12 15.07
C PHE A 227 14.17 4.40 14.59
N ASP A 228 14.32 5.51 15.30
CA ASP A 228 13.78 6.80 14.89
C ASP A 228 14.41 7.28 13.58
N ASN A 229 15.73 7.13 13.44
CA ASN A 229 16.43 7.44 12.20
C ASN A 229 15.98 6.55 11.05
N ALA A 230 15.76 5.24 11.27
CA ALA A 230 15.30 4.31 10.24
C ALA A 230 13.81 4.51 9.87
N ARG A 231 12.98 4.91 10.82
CA ARG A 231 11.56 5.21 10.61
C ARG A 231 11.37 6.56 9.91
N ALA A 232 12.20 7.55 10.24
CA ALA A 232 12.26 8.83 9.56
C ALA A 232 13.09 8.78 8.26
N TRP A 233 13.83 7.69 8.04
CA TRP A 233 14.56 7.46 6.81
C TRP A 233 13.56 7.32 5.67
N ARG A 234 13.45 8.37 4.89
CA ARG A 234 12.88 8.34 3.55
C ARG A 234 14.02 7.95 2.63
N GLN A 235 13.80 6.95 1.77
CA GLN A 235 14.73 6.74 0.67
C GLN A 235 14.73 8.01 -0.17
N PRO A 236 15.87 8.72 -0.30
CA PRO A 236 15.92 9.90 -1.14
C PRO A 236 15.61 9.47 -2.57
N VAL A 237 14.52 10.00 -3.12
CA VAL A 237 14.25 9.90 -4.54
C VAL A 237 14.86 11.15 -5.16
N ASP A 238 15.99 10.95 -5.83
CA ASP A 238 16.66 12.00 -6.60
C ASP A 238 16.22 11.85 -8.05
N PRO A 239 15.21 12.61 -8.51
CA PRO A 239 14.84 12.56 -9.92
C PRO A 239 16.00 13.09 -10.76
N LEU A 240 16.09 12.64 -12.00
CA LEU A 240 17.08 13.18 -12.93
C LEU A 240 16.68 14.60 -13.35
N MET A 241 17.48 15.57 -12.94
CA MET A 241 17.28 16.99 -13.22
C MET A 241 18.23 17.46 -14.32
N LEU A 242 17.77 18.41 -15.12
CA LEU A 242 18.48 18.98 -16.26
C LEU A 242 18.68 20.47 -16.04
N ASP A 243 19.94 20.89 -16.08
CA ASP A 243 20.34 22.29 -16.22
C ASP A 243 20.02 22.74 -17.66
N LEU A 244 19.03 23.61 -17.83
CA LEU A 244 18.52 23.99 -19.15
C LEU A 244 19.12 25.29 -19.67
N ASP A 245 19.61 26.16 -18.79
CA ASP A 245 20.11 27.48 -19.16
C ASP A 245 21.64 27.53 -19.26
N GLY A 246 22.32 26.63 -18.54
CA GLY A 246 23.76 26.38 -18.53
C GLY A 246 24.51 27.07 -17.40
N ASP A 247 23.84 27.52 -16.35
CA ASP A 247 24.45 28.19 -15.19
C ASP A 247 24.56 27.32 -13.93
N GLY A 248 23.98 26.12 -13.95
CA GLY A 248 24.01 25.14 -12.88
C GLY A 248 22.61 24.57 -12.65
N LEU A 249 22.46 23.71 -11.63
CA LEU A 249 21.13 23.35 -11.16
C LEU A 249 20.70 24.27 -10.02
N GLU A 250 19.51 24.82 -10.13
CA GLU A 250 18.94 25.73 -9.16
C GLU A 250 17.85 25.03 -8.35
N LEU A 251 18.04 25.00 -7.02
CA LEU A 251 17.16 24.28 -6.10
C LEU A 251 16.62 25.20 -5.01
N LYS A 252 15.31 25.14 -4.81
CA LYS A 252 14.62 25.72 -3.66
C LYS A 252 14.60 24.73 -2.52
N ARG A 253 14.77 25.25 -1.31
CA ARG A 253 14.65 24.44 -0.09
C ARG A 253 13.19 24.12 0.18
N ALA A 254 12.94 22.97 0.78
CA ALA A 254 11.62 22.62 1.28
C ALA A 254 11.12 23.67 2.28
N ASP A 255 10.05 24.38 1.92
CA ASP A 255 9.33 25.30 2.80
C ASP A 255 7.83 24.95 2.93
N GLY A 256 7.40 23.89 2.25
CA GLY A 256 6.02 23.40 2.24
C GLY A 256 5.11 24.11 1.24
N SER A 257 5.61 25.02 0.41
CA SER A 257 4.83 25.68 -0.64
C SER A 257 4.57 24.80 -1.85
N ILE A 258 5.52 23.91 -2.17
CA ILE A 258 5.45 22.96 -3.29
C ILE A 258 5.29 21.56 -2.71
N LEU A 259 4.25 20.84 -3.13
CA LEU A 259 3.92 19.51 -2.63
C LEU A 259 3.89 18.50 -3.78
N PHE A 260 4.59 17.38 -3.63
CA PHE A 260 4.61 16.31 -4.64
C PHE A 260 4.49 14.93 -3.98
N ASP A 261 3.96 13.95 -4.73
CA ASP A 261 3.82 12.56 -4.28
C ASP A 261 5.11 11.78 -4.62
N HIS A 262 5.99 11.70 -3.63
CA HIS A 262 7.33 11.14 -3.79
C HIS A 262 7.39 9.61 -3.73
N ASN A 263 6.30 8.93 -3.38
CA ASN A 263 6.27 7.49 -3.14
C ASN A 263 5.04 6.80 -3.73
N ALA A 264 4.28 7.51 -4.56
CA ALA A 264 3.06 7.03 -5.20
C ALA A 264 2.01 6.50 -4.20
N ASP A 265 1.91 7.15 -3.03
CA ASP A 265 0.94 6.83 -1.99
C ASP A 265 -0.26 7.78 -1.97
N THR A 266 -0.34 8.69 -2.94
CA THR A 266 -1.33 9.77 -3.14
C THR A 266 -1.23 10.95 -2.16
N ILE A 267 -0.29 10.92 -1.22
CA ILE A 267 -0.05 12.01 -0.27
C ILE A 267 1.11 12.86 -0.78
N ARG A 268 0.81 14.14 -1.05
CA ARG A 268 1.84 15.10 -1.46
C ARG A 268 2.51 15.73 -0.24
N THR A 269 3.83 15.67 -0.19
CA THR A 269 4.63 16.25 0.91
C THR A 269 5.57 17.32 0.38
N GLY A 270 5.88 18.31 1.24
CA GLY A 270 6.80 19.39 0.89
C GLY A 270 8.24 18.89 0.78
N THR A 271 8.90 19.19 -0.32
CA THR A 271 10.30 18.81 -0.58
C THR A 271 11.10 20.00 -1.10
N GLY A 272 12.42 19.84 -1.20
CA GLY A 272 13.22 20.73 -2.03
C GLY A 272 12.83 20.55 -3.50
N TRP A 273 12.74 21.65 -4.23
CA TRP A 273 12.21 21.66 -5.59
C TRP A 273 13.18 22.32 -6.55
N ILE A 274 13.10 21.95 -7.82
CA ILE A 274 13.87 22.59 -8.88
C ILE A 274 13.29 23.97 -9.20
N ASP A 275 14.12 24.96 -9.55
CA ASP A 275 13.62 26.25 -10.01
C ASP A 275 13.09 26.16 -11.46
N ALA A 276 12.30 27.15 -11.88
CA ALA A 276 11.50 27.08 -13.10
C ALA A 276 12.33 27.21 -14.41
N ASP A 277 13.57 27.66 -14.31
CA ASP A 277 14.58 27.75 -15.39
C ASP A 277 14.99 26.36 -15.86
N ASP A 278 15.11 25.43 -14.91
CA ASP A 278 15.54 24.06 -15.09
C ASP A 278 14.37 23.10 -15.26
N GLY A 279 14.64 21.79 -15.37
CA GLY A 279 13.57 20.80 -15.48
C GLY A 279 13.91 19.39 -14.99
N ILE A 280 12.85 18.63 -14.75
CA ILE A 280 12.91 17.22 -14.34
C ILE A 280 12.70 16.35 -15.59
N LEU A 281 13.58 15.36 -15.81
CA LEU A 281 13.39 14.37 -16.85
C LEU A 281 12.31 13.37 -16.42
N VAL A 282 11.30 13.22 -17.26
CA VAL A 282 10.09 12.43 -16.96
C VAL A 282 9.69 11.56 -18.14
N ARG A 283 8.87 10.55 -17.86
CA ARG A 283 8.25 9.68 -18.86
C ARG A 283 6.85 9.30 -18.41
N ASP A 284 5.85 9.77 -19.15
CA ASP A 284 4.46 9.35 -18.96
C ASP A 284 4.33 7.86 -19.33
N LEU A 285 4.14 7.01 -18.32
CA LEU A 285 4.05 5.55 -18.48
C LEU A 285 2.60 5.07 -18.54
N ASN A 286 1.67 5.85 -17.99
CA ASN A 286 0.26 5.47 -17.86
C ASN A 286 -0.63 6.09 -18.97
N VAL A 287 -0.06 6.98 -19.79
CA VAL A 287 -0.68 7.67 -20.92
C VAL A 287 -1.85 8.58 -20.47
N TYR A 288 -1.77 9.13 -19.26
CA TYR A 288 -2.75 10.11 -18.77
C TYR A 288 -2.43 11.54 -19.22
N GLY A 289 -1.25 11.80 -19.78
CA GLY A 289 -0.85 13.12 -20.26
C GLY A 289 -0.44 14.08 -19.15
N THR A 290 -0.21 13.57 -17.94
CA THR A 290 0.23 14.31 -16.74
C THR A 290 1.27 13.48 -16.01
N ILE A 291 2.21 14.14 -15.34
CA ILE A 291 3.16 13.48 -14.43
C ILE A 291 2.64 13.65 -12.99
N ASP A 292 2.11 12.59 -12.41
CA ASP A 292 1.35 12.66 -11.16
C ASP A 292 2.03 11.96 -9.97
N SER A 293 3.07 11.17 -10.22
CA SER A 293 3.77 10.41 -9.18
C SER A 293 5.22 10.09 -9.55
N VAL A 294 5.99 9.68 -8.53
CA VAL A 294 7.39 9.24 -8.68
C VAL A 294 7.60 8.12 -9.71
N ARG A 295 6.56 7.34 -10.02
CA ARG A 295 6.64 6.23 -11.01
C ARG A 295 6.98 6.71 -12.42
N GLU A 296 6.74 7.98 -12.68
CA GLU A 296 6.96 8.63 -13.97
C GLU A 296 8.22 9.50 -13.97
N LEU A 297 8.95 9.49 -12.84
CA LEU A 297 10.29 10.05 -12.70
C LEU A 297 11.32 8.93 -12.86
N PHE A 298 12.51 9.30 -13.33
CA PHE A 298 13.64 8.37 -13.38
C PHE A 298 14.25 8.18 -12.00
N GLY A 299 14.20 6.95 -11.49
CA GLY A 299 14.71 6.63 -10.17
C GLY A 299 14.68 5.13 -9.87
N ILE A 300 14.93 4.80 -8.62
CA ILE A 300 14.89 3.43 -8.09
C ILE A 300 13.52 2.74 -8.24
N ASP A 301 12.44 3.51 -8.35
CA ASP A 301 11.07 3.00 -8.49
C ASP A 301 10.69 2.79 -9.96
N THR A 302 11.60 3.09 -10.90
CA THR A 302 11.40 2.80 -12.31
C THR A 302 11.53 1.29 -12.56
N PHE A 303 10.48 0.70 -13.14
CA PHE A 303 10.46 -0.71 -13.52
C PHE A 303 11.10 -0.91 -14.90
N LYS A 304 12.16 -1.72 -14.96
CA LYS A 304 12.96 -1.95 -16.17
C LYS A 304 12.42 -3.10 -17.03
N SER A 305 12.90 -3.17 -18.26
CA SER A 305 12.56 -4.21 -19.23
C SER A 305 12.89 -5.64 -18.77
N ASP A 306 13.85 -5.79 -17.84
CA ASP A 306 14.26 -7.08 -17.25
C ASP A 306 13.36 -7.56 -16.09
N GLY A 307 12.29 -6.81 -15.78
CA GLY A 307 11.33 -7.13 -14.73
C GLY A 307 11.79 -6.77 -13.32
N LYS A 308 12.84 -5.95 -13.18
CA LYS A 308 13.34 -5.46 -11.89
C LYS A 308 13.25 -3.94 -11.81
N ASN A 309 13.26 -3.44 -10.57
CA ASN A 309 13.45 -2.03 -10.30
C ASN A 309 14.88 -1.58 -10.64
N ALA A 310 15.05 -0.34 -11.06
CA ALA A 310 16.35 0.25 -11.33
C ALA A 310 17.17 0.46 -10.06
N LEU A 311 18.50 0.44 -10.18
CA LEU A 311 19.41 0.73 -9.07
C LEU A 311 19.50 2.23 -8.74
N ASN A 312 19.25 3.08 -9.73
CA ASN A 312 19.22 4.54 -9.67
C ASN A 312 18.64 5.11 -10.98
N GLY A 313 18.46 6.44 -11.07
CA GLY A 313 17.92 7.08 -12.28
C GLY A 313 18.76 6.87 -13.56
N PHE A 314 20.08 6.75 -13.47
CA PHE A 314 20.93 6.47 -14.63
C PHE A 314 20.81 5.01 -15.10
N ASP A 315 20.67 4.06 -14.17
CA ASP A 315 20.35 2.66 -14.52
C ASP A 315 18.97 2.55 -15.17
N ALA A 316 18.00 3.36 -14.73
CA ALA A 316 16.70 3.48 -15.39
C ALA A 316 16.81 4.06 -16.81
N LEU A 317 17.66 5.07 -17.03
CA LEU A 317 17.93 5.59 -18.38
C LEU A 317 18.67 4.58 -19.27
N ALA A 318 19.61 3.83 -18.72
CA ALA A 318 20.38 2.84 -19.48
C ALA A 318 19.50 1.71 -20.03
N ASP A 319 18.37 1.40 -19.39
CA ASP A 319 17.38 0.45 -19.90
C ASP A 319 16.73 0.91 -21.22
N LEU A 320 16.76 2.22 -21.50
CA LEU A 320 16.18 2.82 -22.70
C LEU A 320 17.19 2.97 -23.85
N ASP A 321 18.49 2.83 -23.55
CA ASP A 321 19.59 2.83 -24.53
C ASP A 321 19.62 1.51 -25.28
N SER A 322 18.92 1.49 -26.42
CA SER A 322 18.62 0.28 -27.18
C SER A 322 19.84 -0.30 -27.90
N ASN A 323 20.85 0.54 -28.18
CA ASN A 323 22.07 0.15 -28.86
C ASN A 323 23.28 0.00 -27.90
N ALA A 324 23.09 0.32 -26.62
CA ALA A 324 24.07 0.26 -25.55
C ALA A 324 25.34 1.08 -25.83
N ASP A 325 25.22 2.23 -26.51
CA ASP A 325 26.34 3.12 -26.83
C ASP A 325 26.65 4.16 -25.73
N GLY A 326 25.86 4.14 -24.65
CA GLY A 326 25.97 5.03 -23.50
C GLY A 326 25.24 6.36 -23.67
N GLN A 327 24.50 6.55 -24.75
CA GLN A 327 23.78 7.79 -25.07
C GLN A 327 22.39 7.50 -25.62
N LEU A 328 21.37 7.97 -24.89
CA LEU A 328 20.02 8.10 -25.44
C LEU A 328 20.01 9.20 -26.51
N ASN A 329 19.79 8.83 -27.77
CA ASN A 329 19.77 9.75 -28.88
C ASN A 329 18.75 9.31 -29.96
N ALA A 330 18.78 9.95 -31.14
CA ALA A 330 17.82 9.65 -32.21
C ALA A 330 17.90 8.21 -32.76
N ALA A 331 18.95 7.46 -32.41
CA ALA A 331 19.05 6.02 -32.66
C ALA A 331 18.15 5.17 -31.74
N ASP A 332 17.67 5.73 -30.63
CA ASP A 332 16.87 5.03 -29.63
C ASP A 332 15.39 5.37 -29.73
N LEU A 333 14.56 4.34 -29.86
CA LEU A 333 13.10 4.49 -29.98
C LEU A 333 12.48 5.19 -28.76
N ALA A 334 13.07 5.00 -27.58
CA ALA A 334 12.55 5.54 -26.33
C ALA A 334 12.72 7.06 -26.20
N LEU A 335 13.63 7.70 -26.96
CA LEU A 335 13.90 9.13 -26.85
C LEU A 335 12.64 9.97 -27.07
N GLY A 336 11.79 9.57 -28.03
CA GLY A 336 10.55 10.29 -28.35
C GLY A 336 9.47 10.20 -27.27
N SER A 337 9.62 9.31 -26.29
CA SER A 337 8.70 9.18 -25.15
C SER A 337 9.13 10.00 -23.94
N LEU A 338 10.33 10.60 -23.98
CA LEU A 338 10.84 11.40 -22.88
C LEU A 338 10.37 12.85 -22.99
N GLN A 339 10.05 13.42 -21.84
CA GLN A 339 9.70 14.82 -21.68
C GLN A 339 10.52 15.44 -20.56
N VAL A 340 10.54 16.76 -20.54
CA VAL A 340 11.10 17.56 -19.45
C VAL A 340 9.96 18.34 -18.84
N TRP A 341 9.73 18.12 -17.55
CA TRP A 341 8.80 18.90 -16.76
C TRP A 341 9.51 20.12 -16.20
N ARG A 342 9.02 21.30 -16.59
CA ARG A 342 9.39 22.59 -15.98
C ARG A 342 8.19 23.11 -15.23
N ASP A 343 8.21 23.01 -13.91
CA ASP A 343 7.14 23.54 -13.04
C ASP A 343 7.24 25.08 -13.01
N LEU A 344 6.57 25.73 -13.96
CA LEU A 344 6.72 27.15 -14.26
C LEU A 344 6.00 28.02 -13.23
N ASP A 345 4.90 27.53 -12.67
CA ASP A 345 4.15 28.21 -11.62
C ASP A 345 4.47 27.68 -10.21
N GLN A 346 5.29 26.64 -10.11
CA GLN A 346 5.90 26.12 -8.88
C GLN A 346 4.87 25.59 -7.90
N HIS A 347 4.03 24.70 -8.39
CA HIS A 347 2.93 24.11 -7.62
C HIS A 347 3.00 22.59 -7.48
N GLY A 348 4.01 21.95 -8.08
CA GLY A 348 4.26 20.51 -7.94
C GLY A 348 3.25 19.63 -8.67
N ILE A 349 2.53 20.17 -9.66
CA ILE A 349 1.60 19.42 -10.51
C ILE A 349 2.06 19.61 -11.96
N ALA A 350 2.22 18.54 -12.73
CA ALA A 350 2.64 18.70 -14.12
C ALA A 350 1.45 19.02 -15.04
N ASP A 351 1.40 20.26 -15.53
CA ASP A 351 0.44 20.67 -16.55
C ASP A 351 0.94 20.39 -17.97
N ALA A 352 0.01 20.24 -18.92
CA ALA A 352 0.36 20.02 -20.33
C ALA A 352 1.20 21.15 -20.94
N SER A 353 1.11 22.38 -20.41
CA SER A 353 1.95 23.51 -20.82
C SER A 353 3.36 23.51 -20.21
N GLU A 354 3.61 22.63 -19.26
CA GLU A 354 4.86 22.51 -18.51
C GLU A 354 5.70 21.29 -18.93
N LEU A 355 5.13 20.44 -19.77
CA LEU A 355 5.78 19.26 -20.33
C LEU A 355 6.33 19.56 -21.73
N PHE A 356 7.65 19.63 -21.82
CA PHE A 356 8.37 19.91 -23.06
C PHE A 356 8.99 18.64 -23.63
N SER A 357 8.96 18.47 -24.96
CA SER A 357 9.78 17.44 -25.60
C SER A 357 11.25 17.83 -25.54
N LEU A 358 12.15 16.83 -25.59
CA LEU A 358 13.59 17.07 -25.65
C LEU A 358 13.98 17.95 -26.85
N ASP A 359 13.37 17.71 -28.01
CA ASP A 359 13.60 18.49 -29.23
C ASP A 359 13.19 19.96 -29.07
N ALA A 360 12.06 20.24 -28.41
CA ALA A 360 11.60 21.60 -28.15
C ALA A 360 12.57 22.39 -27.26
N LEU A 361 13.34 21.72 -26.41
CA LEU A 361 14.40 22.29 -25.58
C LEU A 361 15.79 22.23 -26.25
N GLY A 362 15.90 21.71 -27.47
CA GLY A 362 17.17 21.57 -28.19
C GLY A 362 18.09 20.47 -27.61
N ILE A 363 17.54 19.53 -26.85
CA ILE A 363 18.26 18.40 -26.28
C ILE A 363 18.29 17.27 -27.32
N SER A 364 19.46 17.04 -27.91
CA SER A 364 19.66 16.02 -28.96
C SER A 364 20.14 14.66 -28.43
N ARG A 365 20.65 14.61 -27.19
CA ARG A 365 21.12 13.39 -26.54
C ARG A 365 21.20 13.54 -25.02
N ILE A 366 21.08 12.42 -24.32
CA ILE A 366 21.27 12.29 -22.87
C ILE A 366 22.27 11.16 -22.61
N GLY A 367 23.31 11.41 -21.81
CA GLY A 367 24.23 10.36 -21.38
C GLY A 367 23.60 9.50 -20.28
N VAL A 368 23.72 8.17 -20.38
CA VAL A 368 23.12 7.24 -19.40
C VAL A 368 24.07 6.83 -18.27
N VAL A 369 25.25 7.44 -18.20
CA VAL A 369 26.26 7.17 -17.17
C VAL A 369 26.47 8.42 -16.31
N GLY A 370 26.13 8.32 -15.02
CA GLY A 370 26.36 9.37 -14.04
C GLY A 370 27.82 9.50 -13.61
N SER A 371 28.22 10.68 -13.12
CA SER A 371 29.52 10.92 -12.47
C SER A 371 29.33 11.32 -11.02
N THR A 372 30.12 10.73 -10.11
CA THR A 372 30.11 11.06 -8.68
C THR A 372 30.80 12.38 -8.35
N THR A 373 31.43 13.04 -9.32
CA THR A 373 32.15 14.31 -9.12
C THR A 373 31.24 15.54 -9.04
N ASN A 374 29.96 15.40 -9.38
CA ASN A 374 28.95 16.45 -9.27
C ASN A 374 27.71 15.84 -8.59
N ALA A 375 27.73 15.84 -7.27
CA ALA A 375 26.66 15.28 -6.44
C ALA A 375 25.40 16.18 -6.38
N THR A 376 25.18 16.97 -7.43
CA THR A 376 24.02 17.85 -7.62
C THR A 376 23.75 17.84 -9.12
N GLY A 377 23.09 16.77 -9.57
CA GLY A 377 22.63 16.53 -10.95
C GLY A 377 23.67 16.42 -12.06
N GLY A 378 23.21 15.85 -13.18
CA GLY A 378 24.04 15.37 -14.27
C GLY A 378 24.75 16.49 -15.02
N ASN A 379 26.06 16.61 -14.85
CA ASN A 379 26.83 17.57 -15.61
C ASN A 379 26.81 17.29 -17.13
N ARG A 380 26.42 18.34 -17.86
CA ARG A 380 26.92 18.81 -19.16
C ARG A 380 26.10 18.43 -20.40
N PHE A 381 25.04 19.21 -20.64
CA PHE A 381 24.45 19.37 -21.97
C PHE A 381 25.31 20.30 -22.83
N ILE A 382 25.73 19.82 -24.00
CA ILE A 382 26.34 20.68 -25.02
C ILE A 382 25.19 21.24 -25.85
N LYS A 383 24.81 22.50 -25.62
CA LYS A 383 23.99 23.29 -26.56
C LYS A 383 24.73 23.34 -27.90
N GLY A 384 24.28 22.55 -28.87
CA GLY A 384 24.71 22.71 -30.25
C GLY A 384 24.18 24.04 -30.78
N ARG A 385 25.02 25.07 -30.81
CA ARG A 385 24.73 26.27 -31.60
C ARG A 385 24.82 25.88 -33.08
N ALA A 386 23.73 26.11 -33.83
CA ALA A 386 23.84 26.35 -35.26
C ALA A 386 24.48 27.71 -35.53
#